data_AF-A0A846X5K3-F1
#
_entry.id   AF-A0A846X5K3-F1
#
_cell.length_a   1.000
_cell.length_b   1.000
_cell.length_c   1.000
_cell.angle_alpha   90.00
_cell.angle_beta   90.00
_cell.angle_gamma   90.00
#
_symmetry.space_group_name_H-M   'P 1'
#
loop_
_entity.id
_entity.type
_entity.pdbx_description
1 polymer ?
#
loop_
_entity_poly.entity_id
_entity_poly.type
_entity_poly.pdbx_seq_one_letter_code
_entity_poly.pdbx_strand_id
1 'polypeptide(L)'
;MPPPIPAPPADAGADGATIFASALRRLFTLAGSPTVRTVADAVGVSAATVSNWRTGRHLPAEFETIEPMLVWLTARATTESVVGDDVVTVPQWQHLFNTATGRDPALPVLTQIAAAAEQWAADADATEPARLEDVRLLLLSCVAVSSTGELTPRAAEVPDSARHLATELVDLGVLNPGHDDENGGRLQLTDLRLIEVWPRLSTWAQRARPVLIARSALEQDAHRWLAAGRPRAWLYDHVRLTLTADALIALSPTPNAAGTQSAAFRFGAATTAHLPPGVVSEFWAASQAASLQTLRVHQMIAGVFIALFVMILGLGLALGAVTA
;
A
#
# COMPACT_ATOMS: atom_id res chain seq x y z
N MET A 1 -15.86 27.00 -25.33
CA MET A 1 -16.85 25.94 -25.07
C MET A 1 -16.08 24.82 -24.37
N PRO A 2 -16.21 24.67 -23.03
CA PRO A 2 -15.46 23.64 -22.31
C PRO A 2 -15.94 22.24 -22.76
N PRO A 3 -15.04 21.25 -22.84
CA PRO A 3 -15.41 19.88 -23.18
C PRO A 3 -16.33 19.28 -22.09
N PRO A 4 -17.28 18.40 -22.47
CA PRO A 4 -18.12 17.70 -21.50
C PRO A 4 -17.26 16.82 -20.59
N ILE A 5 -17.51 16.94 -19.28
CA ILE A 5 -16.91 16.09 -18.24
C ILE A 5 -17.27 14.63 -18.57
N PRO A 6 -16.31 13.70 -18.68
CA PRO A 6 -16.62 12.29 -18.89
C PRO A 6 -17.43 11.77 -17.70
N ALA A 7 -18.55 11.10 -17.99
CA ALA A 7 -19.36 10.44 -16.98
C ALA A 7 -18.50 9.41 -16.22
N PRO A 8 -18.67 9.28 -14.89
CA PRO A 8 -17.99 8.25 -14.12
C PRO A 8 -18.33 6.86 -14.69
N PRO A 9 -17.39 5.89 -14.63
CA PRO A 9 -17.59 4.56 -15.20
C PRO A 9 -18.81 3.88 -14.56
N ALA A 10 -19.78 3.51 -15.39
CA ALA A 10 -21.03 2.86 -14.96
C ALA A 10 -20.81 1.48 -14.31
N ASP A 11 -19.62 0.89 -14.47
CA ASP A 11 -19.31 -0.48 -14.07
C ASP A 11 -19.11 -0.63 -12.54
N ALA A 12 -18.64 0.41 -11.85
CA ALA A 12 -18.34 0.33 -10.41
C ALA A 12 -19.59 0.08 -9.53
N GLY A 13 -20.74 0.66 -9.91
CA GLY A 13 -22.01 0.44 -9.20
C GLY A 13 -22.62 -0.94 -9.48
N ALA A 14 -22.38 -1.49 -10.67
CA ALA A 14 -22.85 -2.82 -11.06
C ALA A 14 -22.12 -3.93 -10.28
N ASP A 15 -20.82 -3.75 -10.07
CA ASP A 15 -20.01 -4.67 -9.25
C ASP A 15 -20.44 -4.62 -7.78
N GLY A 16 -20.66 -3.42 -7.23
CA GLY A 16 -21.16 -3.23 -5.86
C GLY A 16 -22.51 -3.91 -5.60
N ALA A 17 -23.48 -3.73 -6.50
CA ALA A 17 -24.79 -4.38 -6.40
C ALA A 17 -24.70 -5.91 -6.47
N THR A 18 -23.77 -6.44 -7.27
CA THR A 18 -23.54 -7.88 -7.40
C THR A 18 -22.93 -8.48 -6.12
N ILE A 19 -21.98 -7.77 -5.51
CA ILE A 19 -21.36 -8.16 -4.23
C ILE A 19 -22.39 -8.11 -3.08
N PHE A 20 -23.20 -7.06 -3.00
CA PHE A 20 -24.27 -6.99 -2.00
C PHE A 20 -25.28 -8.14 -2.17
N ALA A 21 -25.70 -8.43 -3.40
CA ALA A 21 -26.63 -9.52 -3.70
C ALA A 21 -26.05 -10.91 -3.41
N SER A 22 -24.74 -11.12 -3.62
CA SER A 22 -24.08 -12.39 -3.29
C SER A 22 -24.00 -12.59 -1.77
N ALA A 23 -23.59 -11.55 -1.03
CA ALA A 23 -23.58 -11.56 0.43
C ALA A 23 -24.99 -11.83 0.99
N LEU A 24 -26.02 -11.18 0.46
CA LEU A 24 -27.39 -11.34 0.96
C LEU A 24 -27.91 -12.76 0.71
N ARG A 25 -27.63 -13.36 -0.45
CA ARG A 25 -27.96 -14.77 -0.71
C ARG A 25 -27.24 -15.74 0.24
N ARG A 26 -25.99 -15.45 0.60
CA ARG A 26 -25.24 -16.21 1.60
C ARG A 26 -25.91 -16.13 2.96
N LEU A 27 -26.32 -14.93 3.40
CA LEU A 27 -27.03 -14.76 4.67
C LEU A 27 -28.36 -15.53 4.72
N PHE A 28 -29.12 -15.54 3.62
CA PHE A 28 -30.31 -16.41 3.51
C PHE A 28 -29.96 -17.89 3.72
N THR A 29 -28.85 -18.36 3.15
CA THR A 29 -28.41 -19.75 3.30
C THR A 29 -28.04 -20.05 4.75
N LEU A 30 -27.30 -19.14 5.41
CA LEU A 30 -26.92 -19.26 6.82
C LEU A 30 -28.11 -19.21 7.77
N ALA A 31 -29.18 -18.50 7.40
CA ALA A 31 -30.41 -18.39 8.19
C ALA A 31 -31.39 -19.58 8.00
N GLY A 32 -30.94 -20.69 7.40
CA GLY A 32 -31.77 -21.87 7.15
C GLY A 32 -32.59 -21.82 5.86
N SER A 33 -32.21 -20.95 4.92
CA SER A 33 -32.91 -20.74 3.64
C SER A 33 -34.41 -20.40 3.80
N PRO A 34 -34.77 -19.38 4.61
CA PRO A 34 -36.17 -19.00 4.81
C PRO A 34 -36.79 -18.56 3.48
N THR A 35 -38.09 -18.83 3.31
CA THR A 35 -38.77 -18.41 2.09
C THR A 35 -38.87 -16.88 2.03
N VAL A 36 -38.85 -16.33 0.82
CA VAL A 36 -39.00 -14.87 0.59
C VAL A 36 -40.29 -14.33 1.23
N ARG A 37 -41.35 -15.14 1.25
CA ARG A 37 -42.63 -14.78 1.91
C ARG A 37 -42.49 -14.71 3.42
N THR A 38 -41.83 -15.68 4.05
CA THR A 38 -41.57 -15.68 5.50
C THR A 38 -40.79 -14.45 5.93
N VAL A 39 -39.77 -14.07 5.15
CA VAL A 39 -38.97 -12.87 5.43
C VAL A 39 -39.81 -11.61 5.25
N ALA A 40 -40.55 -11.51 4.14
CA ALA A 40 -41.44 -10.40 3.83
C ALA A 40 -42.47 -10.14 4.94
N ASP A 41 -43.12 -11.19 5.43
CA ASP A 41 -44.09 -11.13 6.52
C ASP A 41 -43.43 -10.69 7.84
N ALA A 42 -42.20 -11.13 8.11
CA ALA A 42 -41.47 -10.79 9.33
C ALA A 42 -40.99 -9.33 9.37
N VAL A 43 -40.70 -8.72 8.22
CA VAL A 43 -40.14 -7.36 8.12
C VAL A 43 -41.15 -6.32 7.62
N GLY A 44 -42.37 -6.75 7.26
CA GLY A 44 -43.45 -5.86 6.85
C GLY A 44 -43.33 -5.29 5.42
N VAL A 45 -42.70 -6.02 4.49
CA VAL A 45 -42.60 -5.62 3.07
C VAL A 45 -43.20 -6.69 2.14
N SER A 46 -43.30 -6.41 0.84
CA SER A 46 -43.80 -7.41 -0.12
C SER A 46 -42.75 -8.48 -0.45
N ALA A 47 -43.18 -9.70 -0.76
CA ALA A 47 -42.28 -10.76 -1.23
C ALA A 47 -41.54 -10.38 -2.54
N ALA A 48 -42.17 -9.60 -3.42
CA ALA A 48 -41.53 -9.08 -4.63
C ALA A 48 -40.37 -8.12 -4.29
N THR A 49 -40.56 -7.26 -3.27
CA THR A 49 -39.54 -6.34 -2.77
C THR A 49 -38.32 -7.10 -2.25
N VAL A 50 -38.51 -8.10 -1.39
CA VAL A 50 -37.42 -8.94 -0.86
C VAL A 50 -36.69 -9.67 -2.00
N SER A 51 -37.43 -10.20 -2.97
CA SER A 51 -36.83 -10.86 -4.14
C SER A 51 -35.96 -9.91 -4.97
N ASN A 52 -36.44 -8.68 -5.21
CA ASN A 52 -35.69 -7.66 -5.94
C ASN A 52 -34.37 -7.34 -5.22
N TRP A 53 -34.43 -7.04 -3.92
CA TRP A 53 -33.25 -6.75 -3.10
C TRP A 53 -32.25 -7.90 -3.09
N ARG A 54 -32.73 -9.14 -2.99
CA ARG A 54 -31.88 -10.35 -3.04
C ARG A 54 -31.12 -10.51 -4.36
N THR A 55 -31.63 -9.94 -5.45
CA THR A 55 -30.96 -9.92 -6.75
C THR A 55 -30.13 -8.66 -7.01
N GLY A 56 -30.01 -7.76 -6.02
CA GLY A 56 -29.33 -6.47 -6.16
C GLY A 56 -30.12 -5.46 -7.00
N ARG A 57 -31.38 -5.75 -7.33
CA ARG A 57 -32.25 -4.87 -8.13
C ARG A 57 -33.15 -4.05 -7.23
N HIS A 58 -33.40 -2.79 -7.62
CA HIS A 58 -34.29 -1.88 -6.92
C HIS A 58 -34.02 -1.83 -5.41
N LEU A 59 -32.74 -1.72 -5.04
CA LEU A 59 -32.37 -1.45 -3.65
C LEU A 59 -33.06 -0.17 -3.18
N PRO A 60 -33.49 -0.11 -1.91
CA PRO A 60 -34.11 1.09 -1.37
C PRO A 60 -33.13 2.27 -1.43
N ALA A 61 -33.66 3.47 -1.28
CA ALA A 61 -32.85 4.67 -1.14
C ALA A 61 -32.02 4.59 0.16
N GLU A 62 -32.69 4.33 1.28
CA GLU A 62 -32.09 4.41 2.62
C GLU A 62 -31.84 3.01 3.20
N PHE A 63 -30.74 2.86 3.94
CA PHE A 63 -30.32 1.58 4.53
C PHE A 63 -31.32 1.09 5.59
N GLU A 64 -31.93 2.02 6.31
CA GLU A 64 -32.92 1.79 7.36
C GLU A 64 -34.15 1.03 6.83
N THR A 65 -34.39 1.07 5.51
CA THR A 65 -35.49 0.33 4.88
C THR A 65 -35.19 -1.17 4.75
N ILE A 66 -33.92 -1.54 4.57
CA ILE A 66 -33.48 -2.93 4.43
C ILE A 66 -32.92 -3.52 5.74
N GLU A 67 -32.48 -2.65 6.66
CA GLU A 67 -31.88 -3.02 7.95
C GLU A 67 -32.71 -4.03 8.77
N PRO A 68 -34.04 -3.88 8.96
CA PRO A 68 -34.82 -4.84 9.74
C PRO A 68 -34.73 -6.28 9.21
N MET A 69 -34.62 -6.43 7.88
CA MET A 69 -34.43 -7.72 7.24
C MET A 69 -33.05 -8.31 7.49
N LEU A 70 -32.01 -7.48 7.43
CA LEU A 70 -30.64 -7.91 7.70
C LEU A 70 -30.49 -8.33 9.17
N VAL A 71 -31.04 -7.55 10.10
CA VAL A 71 -31.06 -7.87 11.53
C VAL A 71 -31.82 -9.17 11.80
N TRP A 72 -33.02 -9.33 11.21
CA TRP A 72 -33.82 -10.55 11.38
C TRP A 72 -33.10 -11.80 10.85
N LEU A 73 -32.53 -11.73 9.65
CA LEU A 73 -31.79 -12.84 9.05
C LEU A 73 -30.51 -13.15 9.84
N THR A 74 -29.82 -12.12 10.34
CA THR A 74 -28.61 -12.27 11.17
C THR A 74 -28.94 -12.96 12.49
N ALA A 75 -29.99 -12.51 13.20
CA ALA A 75 -30.43 -13.14 14.44
C ALA A 75 -30.86 -14.60 14.23
N ARG A 76 -31.45 -14.91 13.08
CA ARG A 76 -31.81 -16.30 12.72
C ARG A 76 -30.58 -17.15 12.42
N ALA A 77 -29.63 -16.62 11.65
CA ALA A 77 -28.38 -17.29 11.32
C ALA A 77 -27.52 -17.58 12.56
N THR A 78 -27.48 -16.68 13.54
CA THR A 78 -26.76 -16.90 14.81
C THR A 78 -27.43 -17.93 15.71
N THR A 79 -28.74 -18.15 15.56
CA THR A 79 -29.48 -19.17 16.32
C THR A 79 -29.31 -20.56 15.71
N GLU A 80 -29.23 -20.65 14.38
CA GLU A 80 -29.10 -21.94 13.67
C GLU A 80 -27.64 -22.40 13.50
N SER A 81 -26.66 -21.50 13.62
CA SER A 81 -25.24 -21.81 13.40
C SER A 81 -24.44 -21.84 14.69
N VAL A 82 -23.71 -22.93 14.93
CA VAL A 82 -22.73 -23.05 16.03
C VAL A 82 -21.49 -22.24 15.64
N VAL A 83 -21.48 -20.96 16.03
CA VAL A 83 -20.31 -20.04 16.10
C VAL A 83 -19.39 -20.09 14.86
N GLY A 84 -19.64 -19.23 13.87
CA GLY A 84 -18.72 -19.01 12.77
C GLY A 84 -18.54 -17.51 12.49
N ASP A 85 -17.29 -17.09 12.32
CA ASP A 85 -16.76 -15.77 11.87
C ASP A 85 -17.35 -15.23 10.55
N ASP A 86 -18.39 -15.89 10.02
CA ASP A 86 -18.92 -15.73 8.67
C ASP A 86 -20.19 -14.85 8.63
N VAL A 87 -20.66 -14.38 9.77
CA VAL A 87 -21.86 -13.53 9.89
C VAL A 87 -21.46 -12.06 9.79
N VAL A 88 -21.85 -11.45 8.67
CA VAL A 88 -21.62 -10.02 8.38
C VAL A 88 -22.35 -9.15 9.41
N THR A 89 -21.62 -8.24 10.05
CA THR A 89 -22.13 -7.30 11.04
C THR A 89 -22.94 -6.16 10.41
N VAL A 90 -23.78 -5.47 11.18
CA VAL A 90 -24.60 -4.34 10.68
C VAL A 90 -23.76 -3.23 10.03
N PRO A 91 -22.60 -2.80 10.58
CA PRO A 91 -21.74 -1.82 9.91
C PRO A 91 -21.17 -2.32 8.58
N GLN A 92 -20.81 -3.60 8.49
CA GLN A 92 -20.33 -4.19 7.23
C GLN A 92 -21.45 -4.26 6.18
N TRP A 93 -22.68 -4.55 6.59
CA TRP A 93 -23.86 -4.49 5.71
C TRP A 93 -24.12 -3.09 5.17
N GLN A 94 -24.00 -2.08 6.04
CA GLN A 94 -24.17 -0.68 5.64
C GLN A 94 -23.11 -0.27 4.62
N HIS A 95 -21.86 -0.70 4.79
CA HIS A 95 -20.80 -0.49 3.81
C HIS A 95 -21.15 -1.13 2.45
N LEU A 96 -21.52 -2.41 2.43
CA LEU A 96 -21.90 -3.10 1.19
C LEU A 96 -23.10 -2.43 0.49
N PHE A 97 -24.07 -1.95 1.25
CA PHE A 97 -25.24 -1.25 0.73
C PHE A 97 -24.87 0.11 0.10
N ASN A 98 -24.01 0.87 0.77
CA ASN A 98 -23.51 2.15 0.30
C ASN A 98 -22.73 2.00 -1.01
N THR A 99 -21.88 0.98 -1.11
CA THR A 99 -21.20 0.62 -2.36
C THR A 99 -22.19 0.23 -3.46
N ALA A 100 -23.21 -0.58 -3.13
CA ALA A 100 -24.20 -1.06 -4.09
C ALA A 100 -25.16 0.04 -4.61
N THR A 101 -25.41 1.07 -3.80
CA THR A 101 -26.30 2.20 -4.16
C THR A 101 -25.55 3.41 -4.69
N GLY A 102 -24.21 3.36 -4.73
CA GLY A 102 -23.36 4.51 -5.06
C GLY A 102 -23.45 5.65 -4.04
N ARG A 103 -24.07 5.42 -2.87
CA ARG A 103 -24.18 6.36 -1.76
C ARG A 103 -23.09 6.04 -0.76
N ASP A 104 -21.87 6.35 -1.11
CA ASP A 104 -20.76 6.24 -0.18
C ASP A 104 -20.76 7.50 0.72
N PRO A 105 -21.22 7.42 1.98
CA PRO A 105 -21.37 8.59 2.84
C PRO A 105 -20.02 9.24 3.18
N ALA A 106 -18.92 8.51 3.02
CA ALA A 106 -17.58 9.04 3.18
C ALA A 106 -17.18 9.90 1.97
N LEU A 107 -17.69 9.64 0.77
CA LEU A 107 -17.24 10.31 -0.46
C LEU A 107 -17.43 11.85 -0.42
N PRO A 108 -18.56 12.41 0.06
CA PRO A 108 -18.69 13.86 0.25
C PRO A 108 -17.67 14.42 1.23
N VAL A 109 -17.42 13.72 2.35
CA VAL A 109 -16.46 14.13 3.37
C VAL A 109 -15.04 14.10 2.81
N LEU A 110 -14.67 13.03 2.10
CA LEU A 110 -13.37 12.90 1.44
C LEU A 110 -13.18 13.94 0.35
N THR A 111 -14.23 14.29 -0.40
CA THR A 111 -14.18 15.35 -1.41
C THR A 111 -13.96 16.72 -0.75
N GLN A 112 -14.59 16.97 0.40
CA GLN A 112 -14.39 18.19 1.18
C GLN A 112 -12.96 18.27 1.74
N ILE A 113 -12.45 17.17 2.31
CA ILE A 113 -11.06 17.06 2.77
C ILE A 113 -10.09 17.31 1.61
N ALA A 114 -10.31 16.67 0.47
CA ALA A 114 -9.48 16.83 -0.73
C ALA A 114 -9.50 18.28 -1.25
N ALA A 115 -10.65 18.96 -1.23
CA ALA A 115 -10.75 20.37 -1.62
C ALA A 115 -10.00 21.29 -0.66
N ALA A 116 -10.12 21.07 0.65
CA ALA A 116 -9.38 21.82 1.66
C ALA A 116 -7.86 21.58 1.54
N ALA A 117 -7.45 20.34 1.33
CA ALA A 117 -6.07 19.96 1.13
C ALA A 117 -5.47 20.53 -0.17
N GLU A 118 -6.23 20.59 -1.28
CA GLU A 118 -5.77 21.21 -2.52
C GLU A 118 -5.61 22.72 -2.36
N GLN A 119 -6.52 23.40 -1.65
CA GLN A 119 -6.38 24.82 -1.39
C GLN A 119 -5.12 25.11 -0.55
N TRP A 120 -4.95 24.37 0.55
CA TRP A 120 -3.74 24.46 1.37
C TRP A 120 -2.46 24.19 0.56
N ALA A 121 -2.48 23.15 -0.29
CA ALA A 121 -1.34 22.79 -1.12
C ALA A 121 -1.03 23.85 -2.18
N ALA A 122 -2.04 24.49 -2.77
CA ALA A 122 -1.85 25.59 -3.71
C ALA A 122 -1.22 26.82 -3.04
N ASP A 123 -1.65 27.14 -1.81
CA ASP A 123 -1.07 28.22 -1.02
C ASP A 123 0.39 27.91 -0.63
N ALA A 124 0.68 26.67 -0.25
CA ALA A 124 2.04 26.21 0.05
C ALA A 124 2.95 26.20 -1.19
N ASP A 125 2.45 25.79 -2.36
CA ASP A 125 3.18 25.81 -3.63
C ASP A 125 3.64 27.24 -3.99
N ALA A 126 2.76 28.22 -3.75
CA ALA A 126 3.01 29.62 -4.06
C ALA A 126 3.98 30.31 -3.09
N THR A 127 4.00 29.88 -1.83
CA THR A 127 4.75 30.55 -0.76
C THR A 127 6.04 29.82 -0.38
N GLU A 128 5.97 28.49 -0.24
CA GLU A 128 7.03 27.64 0.30
C GLU A 128 7.07 26.29 -0.44
N PRO A 129 7.61 26.23 -1.67
CA PRO A 129 7.59 24.99 -2.47
C PRO A 129 8.36 23.83 -1.83
N ALA A 130 9.36 24.12 -0.98
CA ALA A 130 10.07 23.10 -0.21
C ALA A 130 9.14 22.39 0.80
N ARG A 131 8.20 23.12 1.40
CA ARG A 131 7.20 22.58 2.33
C ARG A 131 6.25 21.63 1.64
N LEU A 132 5.82 21.97 0.41
CA LEU A 132 4.97 21.10 -0.39
C LEU A 132 5.67 19.78 -0.73
N GLU A 133 6.97 19.84 -1.01
CA GLU A 133 7.78 18.64 -1.28
C GLU A 133 7.90 17.74 -0.04
N ASP A 134 8.09 18.31 1.15
CA ASP A 134 8.08 17.56 2.40
C ASP A 134 6.73 16.87 2.65
N VAL A 135 5.62 17.56 2.37
CA VAL A 135 4.27 16.97 2.45
C VAL A 135 4.06 15.88 1.41
N ARG A 136 4.52 16.08 0.17
CA ARG A 136 4.46 15.05 -0.87
C ARG A 136 5.15 13.78 -0.40
N LEU A 137 6.34 13.90 0.18
CA LEU A 137 7.10 12.76 0.66
C LEU A 137 6.45 12.10 1.89
N LEU A 138 5.91 12.88 2.83
CA LEU A 138 5.15 12.36 3.97
C LEU A 138 3.91 11.57 3.52
N LEU A 139 3.11 12.10 2.60
CA LEU A 139 1.92 11.42 2.09
C LEU A 139 2.27 10.13 1.34
N LEU A 140 3.31 10.15 0.50
CA LEU A 140 3.80 8.95 -0.20
C LEU A 140 4.37 7.92 0.78
N SER A 141 4.94 8.36 1.91
CA SER A 141 5.40 7.44 2.94
C SER A 141 4.25 6.60 3.52
N CYS A 142 3.01 7.14 3.52
CA CYS A 142 1.79 6.50 4.01
C CYS A 142 1.10 5.57 2.98
N VAL A 143 1.69 5.37 1.79
CA VAL A 143 1.10 4.54 0.72
C VAL A 143 2.02 3.37 0.37
N ALA A 144 1.55 2.14 0.52
CA ALA A 144 2.24 0.94 0.04
C ALA A 144 1.62 0.40 -1.25
N VAL A 145 2.34 -0.52 -1.90
CA VAL A 145 1.84 -1.29 -3.05
C VAL A 145 1.79 -2.76 -2.66
N SER A 146 0.62 -3.38 -2.77
CA SER A 146 0.42 -4.80 -2.51
C SER A 146 1.13 -5.67 -3.57
N SER A 147 1.20 -6.98 -3.33
CA SER A 147 1.69 -7.93 -4.35
C SER A 147 0.80 -7.99 -5.61
N THR A 148 -0.46 -7.55 -5.52
CA THR A 148 -1.38 -7.43 -6.67
C THR A 148 -1.17 -6.13 -7.46
N GLY A 149 -0.32 -5.22 -6.96
CA GLY A 149 -0.06 -3.92 -7.57
C GLY A 149 -1.05 -2.83 -7.17
N GLU A 150 -1.93 -3.10 -6.22
CA GLU A 150 -2.91 -2.16 -5.68
C GLU A 150 -2.29 -1.29 -4.57
N LEU A 151 -2.78 -0.04 -4.45
CA LEU A 151 -2.35 0.83 -3.37
C LEU A 151 -2.99 0.39 -2.06
N THR A 152 -2.21 0.32 -0.99
CA THR A 152 -2.63 -0.10 0.35
C THR A 152 -2.21 0.96 1.37
N PRO A 153 -2.98 1.19 2.45
CA PRO A 153 -2.59 2.18 3.44
C PRO A 153 -1.38 1.63 4.20
N ARG A 154 -0.43 2.51 4.53
CA ARG A 154 0.77 2.18 5.30
C ARG A 154 0.90 3.15 6.46
N ALA A 155 1.08 2.61 7.66
CA ALA A 155 1.50 3.41 8.80
C ALA A 155 2.97 3.83 8.62
N ALA A 156 3.21 5.14 8.60
CA ALA A 156 4.54 5.72 8.44
C ALA A 156 4.95 6.45 9.71
N GLU A 157 6.21 6.28 10.10
CA GLU A 157 6.81 7.09 11.16
C GLU A 157 7.08 8.50 10.65
N VAL A 158 6.65 9.49 11.43
CA VAL A 158 6.81 10.90 11.09
C VAL A 158 8.17 11.38 11.56
N PRO A 159 9.06 11.86 10.67
CA PRO A 159 10.30 12.50 11.08
C PRO A 159 10.03 13.72 11.96
N ASP A 160 10.90 13.99 12.93
CA ASP A 160 10.75 15.13 13.85
C ASP A 160 10.59 16.47 13.12
N SER A 161 11.29 16.64 11.99
CA SER A 161 11.21 17.82 11.13
C SER A 161 9.84 17.99 10.47
N ALA A 162 9.10 16.90 10.24
CA ALA A 162 7.80 16.92 9.57
C ALA A 162 6.62 16.91 10.54
N ARG A 163 6.84 16.87 11.87
CA ARG A 163 5.76 16.80 12.87
C ARG A 163 4.76 17.94 12.77
N HIS A 164 5.23 19.17 12.52
CA HIS A 164 4.35 20.31 12.38
C HIS A 164 3.41 20.17 11.17
N LEU A 165 3.95 19.72 10.03
CA LEU A 165 3.17 19.46 8.81
C LEU A 165 2.20 18.29 9.00
N ALA A 166 2.64 17.27 9.71
CA ALA A 166 1.79 16.14 10.11
C ALA A 166 0.59 16.61 10.93
N THR A 167 0.77 17.49 11.92
CA THR A 167 -0.34 18.05 12.71
C THR A 167 -1.34 18.78 11.82
N GLU A 168 -0.88 19.63 10.91
CA GLU A 168 -1.78 20.35 10.00
C GLU A 168 -2.58 19.40 9.08
N LEU A 169 -1.94 18.36 8.55
CA LEU A 169 -2.61 17.37 7.70
C LEU A 169 -3.59 16.49 8.49
N VAL A 170 -3.35 16.27 9.78
CA VAL A 170 -4.30 15.64 10.69
C VAL A 170 -5.49 16.56 10.95
N ASP A 171 -5.26 17.86 11.20
CA ASP A 171 -6.32 18.85 11.40
C ASP A 171 -7.21 19.01 10.15
N LEU A 172 -6.62 18.88 8.95
CA LEU A 172 -7.33 18.84 7.68
C LEU A 172 -8.09 17.52 7.43
N GLY A 173 -7.83 16.48 8.23
CA GLY A 173 -8.43 15.14 8.08
C GLY A 173 -7.79 14.28 6.98
N VAL A 174 -6.64 14.68 6.43
CA VAL A 174 -5.92 13.91 5.40
C VAL A 174 -5.20 12.71 6.01
N LEU A 175 -4.60 12.91 7.19
CA LEU A 175 -3.89 11.89 7.94
C LEU A 175 -4.64 11.57 9.25
N ASN A 176 -4.48 10.33 9.72
CA ASN A 176 -4.93 9.90 11.03
C ASN A 176 -3.78 9.23 11.80
N PRO A 177 -3.74 9.37 13.14
CA PRO A 177 -2.87 8.55 13.97
C PRO A 177 -3.20 7.07 13.77
N GLY A 178 -2.17 6.25 13.59
CA GLY A 178 -2.31 4.80 13.42
C GLY A 178 -2.92 4.16 14.66
N HIS A 179 -3.89 3.26 14.46
CA HIS A 179 -4.67 2.64 15.54
C HIS A 179 -3.85 1.70 16.45
N ASP A 180 -2.69 1.23 15.98
CA ASP A 180 -1.88 0.19 16.62
C ASP A 180 -0.68 0.71 17.42
N ASP A 181 -0.56 2.02 17.66
CA ASP A 181 0.65 2.59 18.27
C ASP A 181 0.40 3.18 19.67
N GLU A 182 0.77 2.41 20.72
CA GLU A 182 0.92 2.93 22.08
C GLU A 182 1.94 4.09 22.17
N ASN A 183 2.83 4.25 21.16
CA ASN A 183 3.82 5.33 21.09
C ASN A 183 3.41 6.55 20.25
N GLY A 184 2.19 6.59 19.67
CA GLY A 184 1.60 7.79 19.06
C GLY A 184 2.40 8.45 17.93
N GLY A 185 3.35 7.74 17.30
CA GLY A 185 4.30 8.33 16.34
C GLY A 185 4.01 8.00 14.87
N ARG A 186 3.06 7.10 14.61
CA ARG A 186 2.73 6.64 13.26
C ARG A 186 1.48 7.31 12.72
N LEU A 187 1.57 7.78 11.48
CA LEU A 187 0.44 8.31 10.73
C LEU A 187 0.10 7.42 9.55
N GLN A 188 -1.16 7.42 9.18
CA GLN A 188 -1.67 6.78 7.98
C GLN A 188 -2.61 7.74 7.26
N LEU A 189 -2.81 7.53 5.96
CA LEU A 189 -3.89 8.21 5.25
C LEU A 189 -5.22 7.84 5.89
N THR A 190 -6.08 8.85 6.10
CA THR A 190 -7.43 8.66 6.64
C THR A 190 -8.20 7.64 5.81
N ASP A 191 -8.11 7.77 4.48
CA ASP A 191 -8.72 6.87 3.53
C ASP A 191 -7.91 6.86 2.23
N LEU A 192 -7.70 5.69 1.63
CA LEU A 192 -7.02 5.58 0.33
C LEU A 192 -7.78 6.23 -0.82
N ARG A 193 -9.11 6.32 -0.73
CA ARG A 193 -9.95 6.99 -1.72
C ARG A 193 -9.62 8.48 -1.84
N LEU A 194 -8.94 9.07 -0.86
CA LEU A 194 -8.35 10.42 -1.00
C LEU A 194 -7.45 10.53 -2.23
N ILE A 195 -6.73 9.47 -2.60
CA ILE A 195 -5.87 9.45 -3.79
C ILE A 195 -6.71 9.58 -5.08
N GLU A 196 -7.96 9.12 -5.06
CA GLU A 196 -8.87 9.20 -6.20
C GLU A 196 -9.54 10.57 -6.30
N VAL A 197 -9.97 11.13 -5.16
CA VAL A 197 -10.68 12.41 -5.13
C VAL A 197 -9.76 13.64 -5.07
N TRP A 198 -8.47 13.48 -4.74
CA TRP A 198 -7.49 14.56 -4.71
C TRP A 198 -6.52 14.47 -5.91
N PRO A 199 -6.70 15.29 -6.97
CA PRO A 199 -5.97 15.14 -8.23
C PRO A 199 -4.44 15.24 -8.11
N ARG A 200 -3.96 16.11 -7.22
CA ARG A 200 -2.53 16.32 -6.98
C ARG A 200 -1.91 15.09 -6.32
N LEU A 201 -2.54 14.55 -5.27
CA LEU A 201 -2.11 13.32 -4.62
C LEU A 201 -2.15 12.12 -5.58
N SER A 202 -3.20 12.03 -6.41
CA SER A 202 -3.29 11.02 -7.47
C SER A 202 -2.08 11.06 -8.40
N THR A 203 -1.75 12.26 -8.87
CA THR A 203 -0.61 12.49 -9.77
C THR A 203 0.71 12.12 -9.10
N TRP A 204 0.90 12.48 -7.84
CA TRP A 204 2.09 12.11 -7.07
C TRP A 204 2.21 10.59 -6.88
N ALA A 205 1.13 9.92 -6.48
CA ALA A 205 1.10 8.47 -6.30
C ALA A 205 1.40 7.72 -7.60
N GLN A 206 0.80 8.16 -8.72
CA GLN A 206 1.05 7.56 -10.03
C GLN A 206 2.51 7.71 -10.48
N ARG A 207 3.09 8.91 -10.34
CA ARG A 207 4.51 9.16 -10.68
C ARG A 207 5.46 8.37 -9.78
N ALA A 208 5.14 8.27 -8.49
CA ALA A 208 5.96 7.55 -7.52
C ALA A 208 5.76 6.02 -7.56
N ARG A 209 4.79 5.50 -8.33
CA ARG A 209 4.41 4.08 -8.30
C ARG A 209 5.57 3.09 -8.47
N PRO A 210 6.52 3.26 -9.42
CA PRO A 210 7.67 2.35 -9.52
C PRO A 210 8.52 2.30 -8.25
N VAL A 211 8.63 3.47 -7.61
CA VAL A 211 9.41 3.67 -6.40
C VAL A 211 8.72 3.05 -5.18
N LEU A 212 7.39 3.22 -5.09
CA LEU A 212 6.57 2.59 -4.06
C LEU A 212 6.57 1.06 -4.19
N ILE A 213 6.59 0.51 -5.41
CA ILE A 213 6.74 -0.93 -5.66
C ILE A 213 8.08 -1.43 -5.10
N ALA A 214 9.19 -0.76 -5.42
CA ALA A 214 10.51 -1.16 -4.94
C ALA A 214 10.60 -1.16 -3.42
N ARG A 215 10.07 -0.11 -2.76
CA ARG A 215 9.99 -0.05 -1.29
C ARG A 215 9.14 -1.17 -0.71
N SER A 216 7.93 -1.37 -1.23
CA SER A 216 6.99 -2.37 -0.70
C SER A 216 7.52 -3.79 -0.90
N ALA A 217 8.19 -4.06 -2.03
CA ALA A 217 8.86 -5.33 -2.30
C ALA A 217 10.01 -5.57 -1.31
N LEU A 218 10.82 -4.56 -1.01
CA LEU A 218 11.88 -4.63 0.00
C LEU A 218 11.30 -4.97 1.39
N GLU A 219 10.25 -4.28 1.81
CA GLU A 219 9.59 -4.54 3.09
C GLU A 219 9.06 -5.99 3.15
N GLN A 220 8.34 -6.44 2.12
CA GLN A 220 7.80 -7.80 2.04
C GLN A 220 8.90 -8.87 2.01
N ASP A 221 9.99 -8.64 1.28
CA ASP A 221 11.12 -9.57 1.19
C ASP A 221 11.86 -9.68 2.52
N ALA A 222 12.04 -8.56 3.23
CA ALA A 222 12.65 -8.57 4.56
C ALA A 222 11.83 -9.39 5.56
N HIS A 223 10.50 -9.23 5.57
CA HIS A 223 9.61 -10.02 6.42
C HIS A 223 9.63 -11.51 6.06
N ARG A 224 9.58 -11.83 4.76
CA ARG A 224 9.68 -13.22 4.28
C ARG A 224 11.01 -13.85 4.68
N TRP A 225 12.12 -13.13 4.49
CA TRP A 225 13.45 -13.58 4.88
C TRP A 225 13.55 -13.86 6.38
N LEU A 226 13.00 -12.99 7.22
CA LEU A 226 12.96 -13.23 8.66
C LEU A 226 12.14 -14.48 9.01
N ALA A 227 10.92 -14.60 8.45
CA ALA A 227 10.03 -15.74 8.71
C ALA A 227 10.65 -17.08 8.26
N ALA A 228 11.47 -17.08 7.22
CA ALA A 228 12.16 -18.27 6.71
C ALA A 228 13.46 -18.62 7.46
N GLY A 229 13.78 -17.93 8.56
CA GLY A 229 15.02 -18.20 9.32
C GLY A 229 16.27 -17.58 8.69
N ARG A 230 16.11 -16.47 7.97
CA ARG A 230 17.19 -15.65 7.38
C ARG A 230 18.07 -16.38 6.34
N PRO A 231 17.50 -17.08 5.34
CA PRO A 231 18.29 -17.80 4.34
C PRO A 231 19.11 -16.85 3.47
N ARG A 232 20.38 -17.21 3.22
CA ARG A 232 21.30 -16.41 2.39
C ARG A 232 20.86 -16.30 0.92
N ALA A 233 20.17 -17.33 0.41
CA ALA A 233 19.70 -17.38 -0.98
C ALA A 233 18.65 -16.32 -1.34
N TRP A 234 18.06 -15.64 -0.34
CA TRP A 234 17.02 -14.63 -0.55
C TRP A 234 17.54 -13.20 -0.45
N LEU A 235 18.83 -13.03 -0.11
CA LEU A 235 19.47 -11.73 -0.05
C LEU A 235 19.60 -11.12 -1.44
N TYR A 236 19.52 -9.80 -1.51
CA TYR A 236 19.64 -9.10 -2.78
C TYR A 236 21.07 -9.17 -3.32
N ASP A 237 21.19 -9.29 -4.65
CA ASP A 237 22.43 -9.06 -5.35
C ASP A 237 22.73 -7.56 -5.50
N HIS A 238 23.91 -7.24 -6.02
CA HIS A 238 24.36 -5.86 -6.21
C HIS A 238 23.47 -5.04 -7.16
N VAL A 239 22.85 -5.65 -8.17
CA VAL A 239 21.98 -4.96 -9.13
C VAL A 239 20.69 -4.56 -8.45
N ARG A 240 20.05 -5.50 -7.76
CA ARG A 240 18.81 -5.27 -7.03
C ARG A 240 19.01 -4.30 -5.87
N LEU A 241 20.15 -4.36 -5.17
CA LEU A 241 20.53 -3.37 -4.17
C LEU A 241 20.64 -1.96 -4.78
N THR A 242 21.30 -1.81 -5.92
CA THR A 242 21.47 -0.50 -6.55
C THR A 242 20.12 0.10 -6.98
N LEU A 243 19.29 -0.68 -7.68
CA LEU A 243 17.96 -0.22 -8.11
C LEU A 243 17.04 0.12 -6.93
N THR A 244 17.07 -0.69 -5.88
CA THR A 244 16.26 -0.43 -4.68
C THR A 244 16.78 0.80 -3.93
N ALA A 245 18.10 1.02 -3.90
CA ALA A 245 18.70 2.18 -3.26
C ALA A 245 18.26 3.48 -3.94
N ASP A 246 18.31 3.52 -5.27
CA ASP A 246 17.88 4.69 -6.05
C ASP A 246 16.41 5.01 -5.81
N ALA A 247 15.57 3.97 -5.72
CA ALA A 247 14.17 4.12 -5.37
C ALA A 247 13.97 4.70 -3.95
N LEU A 248 14.68 4.18 -2.94
CA LEU A 248 14.55 4.68 -1.57
C LEU A 248 14.97 6.15 -1.43
N ILE A 249 16.03 6.56 -2.14
CA ILE A 249 16.47 7.96 -2.16
C ILE A 249 15.39 8.87 -2.74
N ALA A 250 14.70 8.44 -3.80
CA ALA A 250 13.61 9.20 -4.40
C ALA A 250 12.39 9.41 -3.47
N LEU A 251 12.27 8.62 -2.38
CA LEU A 251 11.25 8.77 -1.34
C LEU A 251 11.75 9.49 -0.08
N SER A 252 12.98 9.99 -0.09
CA SER A 252 13.61 10.53 1.11
C SER A 252 13.59 12.06 1.14
N PRO A 253 13.20 12.68 2.28
CA PRO A 253 13.06 14.14 2.41
C PRO A 253 14.39 14.89 2.38
N THR A 254 15.51 14.20 2.58
CA THR A 254 16.85 14.82 2.62
C THR A 254 17.73 14.31 1.49
N PRO A 255 17.64 14.91 0.28
CA PRO A 255 18.54 14.57 -0.83
C PRO A 255 20.03 14.81 -0.47
N ASN A 256 20.32 15.66 0.53
CA ASN A 256 21.66 16.00 1.00
C ASN A 256 22.12 15.28 2.29
N ALA A 257 21.36 14.32 2.84
CA ALA A 257 21.86 13.45 3.91
C ALA A 257 22.92 12.43 3.42
N ALA A 258 23.28 12.49 2.13
CA ALA A 258 24.49 11.89 1.57
C ALA A 258 25.79 12.62 1.99
N GLY A 259 25.75 13.44 3.04
CA GLY A 259 26.89 14.13 3.61
C GLY A 259 27.89 13.19 4.29
N THR A 260 29.01 12.95 3.62
CA THR A 260 30.37 12.86 4.21
C THR A 260 30.57 11.91 5.39
N GLN A 261 29.90 10.76 5.44
CA GLN A 261 30.50 9.63 6.15
C GLN A 261 31.52 8.99 5.22
N SER A 262 32.77 8.99 5.67
CA SER A 262 33.88 8.21 5.12
C SER A 262 33.47 6.73 5.16
N ALA A 263 32.70 6.30 4.17
CA ALA A 263 31.91 5.07 4.25
C ALA A 263 32.55 3.99 3.39
N ALA A 264 32.76 2.83 4.01
CA ALA A 264 33.11 1.61 3.32
C ALA A 264 32.24 1.42 2.05
N PHE A 265 32.86 0.94 0.97
CA PHE A 265 32.19 0.70 -0.30
C PHE A 265 30.89 -0.10 -0.11
N ARG A 266 29.81 0.36 -0.74
CA ARG A 266 28.46 -0.21 -0.69
C ARG A 266 27.79 -0.14 -2.06
N PHE A 267 26.80 -1.00 -2.29
CA PHE A 267 26.03 -0.99 -3.53
C PHE A 267 24.84 -0.02 -3.39
N GLY A 268 24.79 1.00 -4.25
CA GLY A 268 23.79 2.06 -4.19
C GLY A 268 24.08 3.14 -3.14
N ALA A 269 23.42 4.29 -3.27
CA ALA A 269 23.66 5.45 -2.41
C ALA A 269 22.82 5.44 -1.11
N ALA A 270 21.79 4.58 -1.02
CA ALA A 270 20.89 4.53 0.13
C ALA A 270 21.61 4.06 1.40
N THR A 271 21.57 4.91 2.42
CA THR A 271 22.02 4.62 3.79
C THR A 271 20.88 4.04 4.64
N THR A 272 21.21 3.58 5.85
CA THR A 272 20.24 3.16 6.86
C THR A 272 19.26 4.25 7.27
N ALA A 273 19.56 5.53 7.01
CA ALA A 273 18.64 6.63 7.26
C ALA A 273 17.42 6.63 6.31
N HIS A 274 17.52 5.96 5.16
CA HIS A 274 16.42 5.85 4.20
C HIS A 274 15.60 4.57 4.37
N LEU A 275 15.96 3.73 5.33
CA LEU A 275 15.33 2.44 5.57
C LEU A 275 14.47 2.53 6.83
N PRO A 276 13.27 1.93 6.84
CA PRO A 276 12.55 1.68 8.08
C PRO A 276 13.44 0.90 9.07
N PRO A 277 13.40 1.25 10.37
CA PRO A 277 14.16 0.52 11.38
C PRO A 277 13.66 -0.93 11.51
N GLY A 278 14.50 -1.79 12.09
CA GLY A 278 14.19 -3.19 12.36
C GLY A 278 14.51 -4.13 11.21
N VAL A 279 13.55 -5.00 10.85
CA VAL A 279 13.79 -6.14 9.96
C VAL A 279 14.32 -5.73 8.59
N VAL A 280 13.87 -4.58 8.08
CA VAL A 280 14.25 -4.06 6.76
C VAL A 280 15.72 -3.63 6.75
N SER A 281 16.17 -2.91 7.77
CA SER A 281 17.57 -2.47 7.86
C SER A 281 18.53 -3.65 8.08
N GLU A 282 18.11 -4.68 8.84
CA GLU A 282 18.85 -5.92 8.99
C GLU A 282 19.00 -6.69 7.68
N PHE A 283 17.89 -6.87 6.95
CA PHE A 283 17.88 -7.54 5.64
C PHE A 283 18.77 -6.80 4.63
N TRP A 284 18.70 -5.47 4.60
CA TRP A 284 19.53 -4.64 3.73
C TRP A 284 21.01 -4.80 4.04
N ALA A 285 21.39 -4.71 5.32
CA ALA A 285 22.78 -4.87 5.74
C ALA A 285 23.33 -6.27 5.42
N ALA A 286 22.54 -7.33 5.64
CA ALA A 286 22.90 -8.68 5.27
C ALA A 286 23.11 -8.83 3.76
N SER A 287 22.23 -8.23 2.96
CA SER A 287 22.34 -8.25 1.49
C SER A 287 23.58 -7.52 0.98
N GLN A 288 23.91 -6.35 1.55
CA GLN A 288 25.14 -5.62 1.25
C GLN A 288 26.38 -6.46 1.57
N ALA A 289 26.44 -7.06 2.76
CA ALA A 289 27.57 -7.90 3.18
C ALA A 289 27.74 -9.13 2.27
N ALA A 290 26.63 -9.79 1.90
CA ALA A 290 26.67 -10.94 1.02
C ALA A 290 27.17 -10.58 -0.39
N SER A 291 26.70 -9.47 -0.95
CA SER A 291 27.14 -8.97 -2.27
C SER A 291 28.62 -8.56 -2.28
N LEU A 292 29.11 -7.95 -1.20
CA LEU A 292 30.53 -7.60 -1.06
C LEU A 292 31.43 -8.84 -0.99
N GLN A 293 30.97 -9.88 -0.28
CA GLN A 293 31.69 -11.15 -0.24
C GLN A 293 31.78 -11.78 -1.63
N THR A 294 30.69 -11.76 -2.40
CA THR A 294 30.68 -12.26 -3.78
C THR A 294 31.65 -11.46 -4.67
N LEU A 295 31.67 -10.13 -4.57
CA LEU A 295 32.60 -9.29 -5.33
C LEU A 295 34.06 -9.61 -4.98
N ARG A 296 34.39 -9.75 -3.69
CA ARG A 296 35.75 -10.11 -3.25
C ARG A 296 36.19 -11.47 -3.79
N VAL A 297 35.30 -12.46 -3.81
CA VAL A 297 35.60 -13.78 -4.40
C VAL A 297 35.90 -13.66 -5.89
N HIS A 298 35.09 -12.92 -6.64
CA HIS A 298 35.35 -12.68 -8.07
C HIS A 298 36.65 -11.93 -8.33
N GLN A 299 36.97 -10.92 -7.52
CA GLN A 299 38.24 -10.19 -7.60
C GLN A 299 39.44 -11.08 -7.30
N MET A 300 39.35 -11.97 -6.31
CA MET A 300 40.40 -12.95 -6.01
C MET A 300 40.59 -13.93 -7.17
N ILE A 301 39.50 -14.48 -7.72
CA ILE A 301 39.55 -15.39 -8.88
C ILE A 301 40.17 -14.69 -10.10
N ALA A 302 39.72 -13.47 -10.43
CA ALA A 302 40.28 -12.69 -11.53
C ALA A 302 41.77 -12.38 -11.32
N GLY A 303 42.16 -12.01 -10.09
CA GLY A 303 43.56 -11.78 -9.74
C GLY A 303 44.43 -13.03 -9.94
N VAL A 304 43.94 -14.22 -9.55
CA VAL A 304 44.63 -15.49 -9.77
C VAL A 304 44.78 -15.78 -11.28
N PHE A 305 43.73 -15.57 -12.07
CA PHE A 305 43.81 -15.75 -13.53
C PHE A 305 44.81 -14.80 -14.20
N ILE A 306 44.82 -13.52 -13.79
CA ILE A 306 45.77 -12.52 -14.31
C ILE A 306 47.20 -12.93 -13.95
N ALA A 307 47.46 -13.33 -12.71
CA ALA A 307 48.78 -13.76 -12.26
C ALA A 307 49.26 -15.01 -13.03
N LEU A 308 48.37 -16.00 -13.24
CA LEU A 308 48.67 -17.19 -14.02
C LEU A 308 48.97 -16.86 -15.48
N PHE A 309 48.21 -15.95 -16.09
CA PHE A 309 48.44 -15.51 -17.46
C PHE A 309 49.79 -14.80 -17.63
N VAL A 310 50.15 -13.91 -16.70
CA VAL A 310 51.46 -13.23 -16.66
C VAL A 310 52.59 -14.25 -16.50
N MET A 311 52.42 -15.27 -15.66
CA MET A 311 53.41 -16.32 -15.45
C MET A 311 53.64 -17.15 -16.74
N ILE A 312 52.57 -17.54 -17.43
CA ILE A 312 52.65 -18.29 -18.69
C ILE A 312 53.33 -17.45 -19.78
N LEU A 313 52.96 -16.18 -19.93
CA LEU A 313 53.59 -15.27 -20.88
C LEU A 313 55.08 -15.07 -20.57
N GLY A 314 55.44 -14.86 -19.30
CA GLY A 314 56.82 -14.71 -18.87
C GLY A 314 57.66 -15.96 -19.16
N LEU A 315 57.10 -17.15 -18.91
CA LEU A 315 57.76 -18.42 -19.23
C LEU A 315 57.92 -18.62 -20.74
N GLY A 316 56.91 -18.27 -21.54
CA GLY A 316 56.99 -18.33 -23.00
C GLY A 316 58.06 -17.42 -23.59
N LEU A 317 58.19 -16.19 -23.06
CA LEU A 317 59.25 -15.26 -23.46
C LEU A 317 60.65 -15.78 -23.07
N ALA A 318 60.79 -16.32 -21.85
CA ALA A 318 62.05 -16.90 -21.40
C ALA A 318 62.48 -18.11 -22.25
N LEU A 319 61.54 -19.00 -22.59
CA LEU A 319 61.82 -20.15 -23.46
C LEU A 319 62.18 -19.73 -24.88
N GLY A 320 61.48 -18.74 -25.46
CA GLY A 320 61.77 -18.23 -26.80
C GLY A 320 63.17 -17.61 -26.91
N ALA A 321 63.64 -16.93 -25.86
CA ALA A 321 64.97 -16.33 -25.82
C ALA A 321 66.11 -17.37 -25.76
N VAL A 322 65.86 -18.60 -25.31
CA VAL A 322 66.89 -19.66 -25.26
C VAL A 322 67.04 -20.38 -26.61
N THR A 323 66.01 -20.34 -27.45
CA THR A 323 65.99 -21.03 -28.75
C THR A 323 66.41 -20.17 -29.94
N ALA A 324 66.59 -18.87 -29.74
CA ALA A 324 67.04 -17.91 -30.76
C ALA A 324 68.54 -17.62 -30.62
#